data_AF-A0A428UG90-F1
#
_entry.id   AF-A0A428UG90-F1
#
_cell.length_a   1.000
_cell.length_b   1.000
_cell.length_c   1.000
_cell.angle_alpha   90.00
_cell.angle_beta   90.00
_cell.angle_gamma   90.00
#
_symmetry.space_group_name_H-M   'P 1'
#
loop_
_entity.id
_entity.type
_entity.pdbx_description
1 polymer ?
#
loop_
_entity_poly.entity_id
_entity_poly.type
_entity_poly.pdbx_seq_one_letter_code
_entity_poly.pdbx_strand_id
1 'polypeptide(L)'
;MIIEKVVGQYGTFENPETSARNIFLPLDHGDGSNPEVKVDHPYPGIFIYRFSEGFNYPNANSSLDYLTDFIQSKTRRSSPEAFERPGDRPWNNPGPRKSAKRPAHVDSDSRLPTLKAVIMDFSSVNNVDITSVQRLIDIRNQLDLYVAPDMVDWHFACINNRWTKRALVSAGFGVKPDGEGAQHGWKSIFSVAEIGGQDSAAALARETSYHDVVPRHTDPTEEEALIGGFSPGQSYGAMSPGELEKQRRRGAVVHGLDTPLFHVDLTSALQSAVANVEARSDFRSAASD
;
A
#
# COMPACT_ATOMS: atom_id res chain seq x y z
N MET A 1 -2.39 -11.64 3.08
CA MET A 1 -1.77 -12.49 4.11
C MET A 1 -0.69 -13.41 3.51
N ILE A 2 0.49 -13.60 4.12
CA ILE A 2 1.68 -14.27 3.52
C ILE A 2 1.65 -15.78 3.81
N ILE A 3 2.19 -16.60 2.91
CA ILE A 3 2.34 -18.06 3.09
C ILE A 3 3.69 -18.34 3.78
N GLU A 4 3.68 -19.03 4.93
CA GLU A 4 4.89 -19.54 5.59
C GLU A 4 5.50 -20.68 4.76
N LYS A 5 6.66 -20.41 4.15
CA LYS A 5 7.55 -21.34 3.42
C LYS A 5 7.05 -21.91 2.09
N VAL A 6 7.77 -21.54 1.03
CA VAL A 6 7.78 -22.24 -0.26
C VAL A 6 8.44 -23.62 -0.06
N VAL A 7 7.63 -24.68 -0.08
CA VAL A 7 8.13 -26.07 -0.14
C VAL A 7 8.00 -26.54 -1.58
N GLY A 8 9.03 -26.27 -2.39
CA GLY A 8 9.14 -26.84 -3.74
C GLY A 8 9.94 -25.98 -4.71
N GLN A 9 10.95 -26.59 -5.36
CA GLN A 9 11.53 -26.05 -6.58
C GLN A 9 10.56 -26.30 -7.73
N TYR A 10 9.75 -25.29 -8.07
CA TYR A 10 9.15 -25.23 -9.39
C TYR A 10 10.16 -24.60 -10.35
N GLY A 11 10.65 -25.42 -11.28
CA GLY A 11 11.71 -25.06 -12.21
C GLY A 11 11.36 -23.85 -13.09
N THR A 12 12.22 -22.84 -13.03
CA THR A 12 12.64 -21.92 -14.10
C THR A 12 13.64 -20.88 -13.60
N PHE A 13 13.78 -20.68 -12.27
CA PHE A 13 14.70 -19.70 -11.70
C PHE A 13 15.70 -20.37 -10.76
N GLU A 14 16.99 -20.13 -11.00
CA GLU A 14 18.11 -20.82 -10.33
C GLU A 14 18.35 -20.37 -8.88
N ASN A 15 17.68 -19.31 -8.40
CA ASN A 15 17.90 -18.77 -7.06
C ASN A 15 16.62 -18.77 -6.21
N PRO A 16 16.43 -19.72 -5.27
CA PRO A 16 15.21 -19.86 -4.48
C PRO A 16 14.96 -18.69 -3.51
N GLU A 17 16.02 -18.02 -3.04
CA GLU A 17 15.93 -16.82 -2.19
C GLU A 17 15.41 -15.59 -2.97
N THR A 18 15.61 -15.56 -4.30
CA THR A 18 15.14 -14.46 -5.17
C THR A 18 13.76 -14.76 -5.80
N SER A 19 13.28 -16.01 -5.71
CA SER A 19 12.11 -16.48 -6.47
C SER A 19 10.84 -16.69 -5.63
N ALA A 20 10.87 -16.43 -4.32
CA ALA A 20 9.68 -16.55 -3.48
C ALA A 20 8.80 -15.30 -3.60
N ARG A 21 7.75 -15.37 -4.43
CA ARG A 21 6.73 -14.32 -4.53
C ARG A 21 5.73 -14.46 -3.39
N ASN A 22 5.47 -13.36 -2.68
CA ASN A 22 4.38 -13.30 -1.70
C ASN A 22 3.03 -13.41 -2.42
N ILE A 23 2.22 -14.39 -2.01
CA ILE A 23 0.85 -14.58 -2.50
C ILE A 23 -0.08 -14.29 -1.34
N PHE A 24 -1.16 -13.54 -1.62
CA PHE A 24 -2.13 -13.13 -0.62
C PHE A 24 -3.48 -13.81 -0.88
N LEU A 25 -3.85 -14.70 0.04
CA LEU A 25 -5.08 -15.51 -0.01
C LEU A 25 -6.16 -14.98 0.96
N PRO A 26 -7.45 -15.19 0.66
CA PRO A 26 -8.55 -14.97 1.61
C PRO A 26 -8.43 -15.87 2.85
N LEU A 27 -8.94 -15.39 3.98
CA LEU A 27 -8.92 -16.10 5.26
C LEU A 27 -9.86 -17.32 5.30
N ASP A 28 -10.95 -17.24 4.56
CA ASP A 28 -11.99 -18.25 4.47
C ASP A 28 -11.75 -19.25 3.35
N HIS A 29 -10.69 -19.06 2.55
CA HIS A 29 -10.43 -19.81 1.32
C HIS A 29 -11.63 -19.82 0.35
N GLY A 30 -12.47 -18.77 0.38
CA GLY A 30 -13.66 -18.66 -0.47
C GLY A 30 -13.34 -18.57 -1.97
N ASP A 31 -12.08 -18.35 -2.32
CA ASP A 31 -11.55 -18.35 -3.69
C ASP A 31 -11.29 -19.75 -4.26
N GLY A 32 -11.50 -20.80 -3.46
CA GLY A 32 -11.20 -22.18 -3.86
C GLY A 32 -9.73 -22.56 -3.71
N SER A 33 -8.94 -21.75 -2.98
CA SER A 33 -7.59 -22.15 -2.57
C SER A 33 -7.63 -23.36 -1.62
N ASN A 34 -6.51 -24.10 -1.54
CA ASN A 34 -6.45 -25.30 -0.71
C ASN A 34 -6.64 -24.95 0.78
N PRO A 35 -7.71 -25.45 1.45
CA PRO A 35 -7.99 -25.13 2.85
C PRO A 35 -6.97 -25.71 3.84
N GLU A 36 -6.10 -26.63 3.42
CA GLU A 36 -5.00 -27.12 4.25
C GLU A 36 -3.84 -26.11 4.37
N VAL A 37 -3.78 -25.13 3.47
CA VAL A 37 -2.76 -24.08 3.51
C VAL A 37 -3.12 -23.09 4.61
N LYS A 38 -2.39 -23.17 5.73
CA LYS A 38 -2.53 -22.18 6.80
C LYS A 38 -2.05 -20.82 6.32
N VAL A 39 -2.94 -19.85 6.40
CA VAL A 39 -2.66 -18.46 6.02
C VAL A 39 -2.23 -17.72 7.30
N ASP A 40 -1.10 -16.97 7.26
CA ASP A 40 -0.56 -16.25 8.43
C ASP A 40 -0.43 -14.74 8.22
N HIS A 41 -0.73 -13.98 9.28
CA HIS A 41 -0.78 -12.52 9.24
C HIS A 41 0.60 -11.98 8.88
N PRO A 42 0.72 -11.05 7.91
CA PRO A 42 2.01 -10.60 7.43
C PRO A 42 2.77 -9.80 8.51
N TYR A 43 2.03 -9.04 9.32
CA TYR A 43 2.57 -8.25 10.43
C TYR A 43 1.44 -7.97 11.44
N PRO A 44 1.67 -8.05 12.76
CA PRO A 44 0.65 -7.77 13.77
C PRO A 44 0.10 -6.35 13.66
N GLY A 45 -1.22 -6.20 13.50
CA GLY A 45 -1.86 -4.89 13.38
C GLY A 45 -1.85 -4.29 11.98
N ILE A 46 -1.36 -5.01 10.96
CA ILE A 46 -1.51 -4.64 9.54
C ILE A 46 -2.55 -5.55 8.89
N PHE A 47 -3.57 -4.95 8.30
CA PHE A 47 -4.66 -5.68 7.63
C PHE A 47 -4.65 -5.40 6.14
N ILE A 48 -4.85 -6.45 5.34
CA ILE A 48 -5.04 -6.34 3.88
C ILE A 48 -6.50 -6.67 3.60
N TYR A 49 -7.22 -5.74 2.98
CA TYR A 49 -8.62 -5.94 2.61
C TYR A 49 -8.76 -5.91 1.09
N ARG A 50 -9.30 -6.99 0.53
CA ARG A 50 -9.61 -7.11 -0.90
C ARG A 50 -11.09 -7.00 -1.13
N PHE A 51 -11.49 -6.11 -2.03
CA PHE A 51 -12.88 -6.04 -2.50
C PHE A 51 -13.19 -7.23 -3.41
N SER A 52 -14.30 -7.92 -3.13
CA SER A 52 -14.79 -9.00 -3.98
C SER A 52 -15.32 -8.49 -5.33
N GLU A 53 -15.80 -7.25 -5.37
CA GLU A 53 -16.38 -6.59 -6.55
C GLU A 53 -16.03 -5.09 -6.57
N GLY A 54 -16.74 -4.29 -7.38
CA GLY A 54 -16.55 -2.83 -7.41
C GLY A 54 -16.83 -2.16 -6.06
N PHE A 55 -16.40 -0.91 -5.86
CA PHE A 55 -16.60 -0.18 -4.60
C PHE A 55 -17.45 1.08 -4.82
N ASN A 56 -18.75 0.96 -4.56
CA ASN A 56 -19.77 1.96 -4.85
C ASN A 56 -20.77 2.10 -3.70
N TYR A 57 -21.68 3.07 -3.80
CA TYR A 57 -22.67 3.40 -2.78
C TYR A 57 -23.46 2.17 -2.29
N PRO A 58 -24.01 1.30 -3.16
CA PRO A 58 -24.75 0.11 -2.72
C PRO A 58 -23.99 -0.81 -1.77
N ASN A 59 -22.69 -1.03 -1.99
CA ASN A 59 -21.92 -2.01 -1.23
C ASN A 59 -20.87 -1.41 -0.28
N ALA A 60 -20.71 -0.09 -0.28
CA ALA A 60 -19.69 0.58 0.53
C ALA A 60 -19.89 0.35 2.02
N ASN A 61 -21.13 0.45 2.52
CA ASN A 61 -21.43 0.25 3.93
C ASN A 61 -21.09 -1.19 4.35
N SER A 62 -21.67 -2.19 3.68
CA SER A 62 -21.45 -3.60 4.05
C SER A 62 -19.99 -4.01 3.99
N SER A 63 -19.25 -3.53 2.98
CA SER A 63 -17.82 -3.85 2.82
C SER A 63 -16.98 -3.26 3.95
N LEU A 64 -17.20 -1.99 4.28
CA LEU A 64 -16.39 -1.29 5.26
C LEU A 64 -16.81 -1.58 6.71
N ASP A 65 -18.09 -1.88 6.95
CA ASP A 65 -18.57 -2.36 8.24
C ASP A 65 -17.93 -3.72 8.56
N TYR A 66 -17.93 -4.64 7.59
CA TYR A 66 -17.25 -5.93 7.73
C TYR A 66 -15.75 -5.77 8.05
N LEU A 67 -15.06 -4.88 7.33
CA LEU A 67 -13.65 -4.56 7.59
C LEU A 67 -13.44 -4.05 9.02
N THR A 68 -14.28 -3.10 9.44
CA THR A 68 -14.18 -2.45 10.76
C THR A 68 -14.43 -3.43 11.88
N ASP A 69 -15.49 -4.24 11.78
CA ASP A 69 -15.82 -5.27 12.76
C ASP A 69 -14.69 -6.30 12.86
N PHE A 70 -14.15 -6.74 11.71
CA PHE A 70 -13.04 -7.68 11.68
C PHE A 70 -11.80 -7.10 12.39
N ILE A 71 -11.41 -5.86 12.06
CA ILE A 71 -10.27 -5.18 12.68
C ILE A 71 -10.47 -5.07 14.19
N GLN A 72 -11.62 -4.61 14.66
CA GLN A 72 -11.89 -4.44 16.09
C GLN A 72 -11.93 -5.79 16.83
N SER A 73 -12.34 -6.88 16.17
CA SER A 73 -12.30 -8.22 16.77
C SER A 73 -10.88 -8.79 16.92
N LYS A 74 -9.92 -8.29 16.14
CA LYS A 74 -8.53 -8.79 16.08
C LYS A 74 -7.50 -7.82 16.64
N THR A 75 -7.92 -6.65 17.10
CA THR A 75 -7.03 -5.63 17.65
C THR A 75 -7.56 -5.12 18.97
N ARG A 76 -6.69 -4.49 19.75
CA ARG A 76 -7.08 -3.70 20.92
C ARG A 76 -6.92 -2.21 20.64
N ARG A 77 -7.67 -1.41 21.39
CA ARG A 77 -7.43 0.03 21.48
C ARG A 77 -6.06 0.30 22.09
N SER A 78 -5.38 1.32 21.57
CA SER A 78 -4.09 1.79 22.07
C SER A 78 -4.23 2.57 23.38
N SER A 79 -5.33 3.31 23.56
CA SER A 79 -5.70 3.96 24.81
C SER A 79 -7.04 3.45 25.33
N PRO A 80 -7.20 3.26 26.66
CA PRO A 80 -8.51 3.00 27.24
C PRO A 80 -9.45 4.18 26.96
N GLU A 81 -10.72 3.91 26.67
CA GLU A 81 -11.72 4.96 26.55
C GLU A 81 -11.87 5.70 27.89
N ALA A 82 -11.28 6.89 27.97
CA ALA A 82 -11.44 7.80 29.09
C ALA A 82 -12.59 8.76 28.77
N PHE A 83 -13.66 8.67 29.55
CA PHE A 83 -14.71 9.68 29.59
C PHE A 83 -14.53 10.49 30.87
N GLU A 84 -14.55 11.83 30.77
CA GLU A 84 -14.46 12.69 31.97
C GLU A 84 -15.57 12.35 32.97
N ARG A 85 -16.77 12.07 32.45
CA ARG A 85 -17.91 11.61 33.24
C ARG A 85 -18.46 10.32 32.68
N PRO A 86 -18.97 9.41 33.54
CA PRO A 86 -19.68 8.21 33.09
C PRO A 86 -20.86 8.48 32.15
N GLY A 87 -21.45 9.67 32.21
CA GLY A 87 -22.57 10.11 31.34
C GLY A 87 -22.15 10.62 29.96
N ASP A 88 -20.86 10.92 29.74
CA ASP A 88 -20.34 11.34 28.43
C ASP A 88 -20.15 10.15 27.49
N ARG A 89 -20.34 8.93 28.00
CA ARG A 89 -20.29 7.71 27.23
C ARG A 89 -21.43 7.69 26.20
N PRO A 90 -21.12 7.57 24.90
CA PRO A 90 -22.13 7.41 23.86
C PRO A 90 -23.07 6.23 24.14
N TRP A 91 -24.35 6.40 23.81
CA TRP A 91 -25.36 5.37 24.11
C TRP A 91 -25.06 4.01 23.44
N ASN A 92 -24.34 4.02 22.31
CA ASN A 92 -23.93 2.84 21.54
C ASN A 92 -22.72 2.10 22.13
N ASN A 93 -22.13 2.62 23.20
CA ASN A 93 -20.95 2.04 23.81
C ASN A 93 -21.35 1.38 25.15
N PRO A 94 -21.67 0.07 25.17
CA PRO A 94 -22.05 -0.59 26.40
C PRO A 94 -20.85 -0.66 27.35
N GLY A 95 -20.96 0.00 28.51
CA GLY A 95 -19.98 -0.09 29.58
C GLY A 95 -19.68 -1.51 30.01
N PRO A 96 -18.48 -1.75 30.60
CA PRO A 96 -18.18 -3.03 31.22
C PRO A 96 -19.34 -3.38 32.16
N ARG A 97 -20.00 -4.51 31.88
CA ARG A 97 -21.25 -4.88 32.55
C ARG A 97 -21.00 -4.95 34.06
N LYS A 98 -21.82 -4.26 34.86
CA LYS A 98 -21.71 -4.23 36.34
C LYS A 98 -21.67 -5.61 37.00
N SER A 99 -22.22 -6.64 36.35
CA SER A 99 -22.25 -8.04 36.82
C SER A 99 -21.00 -8.86 36.48
N ALA A 100 -20.11 -8.34 35.63
CA ALA A 100 -18.85 -9.00 35.33
C ALA A 100 -17.86 -8.72 36.46
N LYS A 101 -17.86 -9.56 37.49
CA LYS A 101 -16.67 -9.79 38.34
C LYS A 101 -15.57 -10.43 37.49
N ARG A 102 -15.09 -9.75 36.44
CA ARG A 102 -13.85 -10.12 35.76
C ARG A 102 -12.74 -9.42 36.54
N PRO A 103 -11.73 -10.14 37.02
CA PRO A 103 -10.60 -9.50 37.67
C PRO A 103 -10.01 -8.49 36.67
N ALA A 104 -9.79 -7.25 37.12
CA ALA A 104 -9.22 -6.14 36.34
C ALA A 104 -7.79 -6.41 35.82
N HIS A 105 -7.33 -7.65 35.88
CA HIS A 105 -5.98 -8.10 35.57
C HIS A 105 -5.91 -9.16 34.47
N VAL A 106 -7.02 -9.51 33.81
CA VAL A 106 -6.99 -10.37 32.62
C VAL A 106 -7.95 -9.81 31.56
N ASP A 107 -7.58 -8.67 30.99
CA ASP A 107 -8.16 -8.25 29.71
C ASP A 107 -7.81 -9.33 28.68
N SER A 108 -8.81 -10.05 28.16
CA SER A 108 -8.65 -10.98 27.05
C SER A 108 -7.96 -10.32 25.85
N ASP A 109 -8.15 -9.00 25.73
CA ASP A 109 -7.66 -8.17 24.64
C ASP A 109 -6.21 -7.71 24.85
N SER A 110 -5.62 -7.93 26.03
CA SER A 110 -4.21 -7.54 26.30
C SER A 110 -3.21 -8.24 25.38
N ARG A 111 -3.56 -9.43 24.86
CA ARG A 111 -2.75 -10.18 23.90
C ARG A 111 -2.92 -9.72 22.45
N LEU A 112 -3.95 -8.92 22.15
CA LEU A 112 -4.21 -8.46 20.79
C LEU A 112 -3.27 -7.29 20.45
N PRO A 113 -2.78 -7.22 19.20
CA PRO A 113 -1.99 -6.09 18.75
C PRO A 113 -2.85 -4.82 18.64
N THR A 114 -2.20 -3.66 18.64
CA THR A 114 -2.86 -2.40 18.24
C THR A 114 -2.93 -2.33 16.71
N LEU A 115 -3.96 -1.71 16.16
CA LEU A 115 -4.04 -1.44 14.72
C LEU A 115 -2.94 -0.44 14.32
N LYS A 116 -2.28 -0.68 13.19
CA LYS A 116 -1.18 0.14 12.67
C LYS A 116 -1.42 0.63 11.25
N ALA A 117 -1.84 -0.26 10.36
CA ALA A 117 -2.06 0.07 8.96
C ALA A 117 -3.17 -0.78 8.34
N VAL A 118 -3.84 -0.22 7.34
CA VAL A 118 -4.81 -0.90 6.49
C VAL A 118 -4.37 -0.73 5.03
N ILE A 119 -4.21 -1.85 4.34
CA ILE A 119 -3.90 -1.92 2.91
C ILE A 119 -5.17 -2.31 2.17
N MET A 120 -5.68 -1.40 1.36
CA MET A 120 -6.85 -1.61 0.52
C MET A 120 -6.40 -2.11 -0.86
N ASP A 121 -6.80 -3.33 -1.21
CA ASP A 121 -6.57 -3.94 -2.53
C ASP A 121 -7.71 -3.56 -3.48
N PHE A 122 -7.42 -2.62 -4.39
CA PHE A 122 -8.35 -2.10 -5.40
C PHE A 122 -8.30 -2.87 -6.72
N SER A 123 -7.67 -4.05 -6.77
CA SER A 123 -7.55 -4.84 -8.02
C SER A 123 -8.90 -5.16 -8.68
N SER A 124 -9.95 -5.41 -7.89
CA SER A 124 -11.33 -5.64 -8.37
C SER A 124 -12.14 -4.35 -8.60
N VAL A 125 -11.64 -3.20 -8.16
CA VAL A 125 -12.38 -1.93 -8.16
C VAL A 125 -12.10 -1.16 -9.45
N ASN A 126 -13.12 -1.06 -10.31
CA ASN A 126 -13.01 -0.30 -11.56
C ASN A 126 -13.24 1.20 -11.35
N ASN A 127 -14.32 1.58 -10.65
CA ASN A 127 -14.69 2.96 -10.36
C ASN A 127 -15.16 3.09 -8.91
N VAL A 128 -15.12 4.34 -8.43
CA VAL A 128 -15.64 4.74 -7.13
C VAL A 128 -16.59 5.90 -7.31
N ASP A 129 -17.55 6.03 -6.39
CA ASP A 129 -18.43 7.18 -6.33
C ASP A 129 -18.12 8.04 -5.08
N ILE A 130 -18.72 9.23 -5.04
CA ILE A 130 -18.47 10.20 -3.98
C ILE A 130 -18.88 9.61 -2.62
N THR A 131 -19.96 8.83 -2.57
CA THR A 131 -20.46 8.26 -1.32
C THR A 131 -19.55 7.16 -0.80
N SER A 132 -19.00 6.30 -1.65
CA SER A 132 -18.08 5.24 -1.25
C SER A 132 -16.75 5.84 -0.74
N VAL A 133 -16.24 6.89 -1.38
CA VAL A 133 -15.08 7.65 -0.87
C VAL A 133 -15.39 8.33 0.47
N GLN A 134 -16.57 8.93 0.64
CA GLN A 134 -16.98 9.53 1.91
C GLN A 134 -17.05 8.48 3.03
N ARG A 135 -17.59 7.29 2.75
CA ARG A 135 -17.60 6.20 3.73
C ARG A 135 -16.20 5.78 4.14
N LEU A 136 -15.25 5.79 3.22
CA LEU A 136 -13.86 5.51 3.55
C LEU A 136 -13.25 6.58 4.48
N ILE A 137 -13.58 7.86 4.27
CA ILE A 137 -13.19 8.96 5.18
C ILE A 137 -13.79 8.74 6.57
N ASP A 138 -15.07 8.37 6.64
CA ASP A 138 -15.77 8.15 7.91
C ASP A 138 -15.06 7.04 8.72
N ILE A 139 -14.73 5.91 8.07
CA ILE A 139 -14.03 4.79 8.72
C ILE A 139 -12.59 5.14 9.07
N ARG A 140 -11.87 5.91 8.25
CA ARG A 140 -10.55 6.44 8.62
C ARG A 140 -10.63 7.18 9.95
N ASN A 141 -11.54 8.14 10.06
CA ASN A 141 -11.69 8.94 11.27
C ASN A 141 -12.10 8.07 12.47
N GLN A 142 -12.98 7.09 12.26
CA GLN A 142 -13.37 6.13 13.30
C GLN A 142 -12.19 5.29 13.81
N LEU A 143 -11.37 4.76 12.89
CA LEU A 143 -10.21 3.95 13.25
C LEU A 143 -9.07 4.79 13.83
N ASP A 144 -8.87 6.04 13.38
CA ASP A 144 -7.91 6.95 13.99
C ASP A 144 -8.28 7.27 15.45
N LEU A 145 -9.58 7.47 15.74
CA LEU A 145 -10.06 7.60 17.11
C LEU A 145 -9.86 6.32 17.94
N TYR A 146 -10.01 5.15 17.32
CA TYR A 146 -9.78 3.85 17.96
C TYR A 146 -8.29 3.63 18.33
N VAL A 147 -7.37 4.23 17.56
CA VAL A 147 -5.92 4.05 17.67
C VAL A 147 -5.21 5.27 18.31
N ALA A 148 -5.94 6.34 18.66
CA ALA A 148 -5.39 7.51 19.32
C ALA A 148 -4.53 7.17 20.55
N PRO A 149 -3.33 7.79 20.73
CA PRO A 149 -2.80 8.94 19.98
C PRO A 149 -2.07 8.61 18.68
N ASP A 150 -1.90 7.33 18.35
CA ASP A 150 -1.33 6.91 17.07
C ASP A 150 -2.37 7.10 15.94
N MET A 151 -1.93 7.10 14.69
CA MET A 151 -2.80 7.16 13.50
C MET A 151 -2.66 5.90 12.66
N VAL A 152 -3.70 5.57 11.89
CA VAL A 152 -3.71 4.41 11.00
C VAL A 152 -3.17 4.78 9.62
N ASP A 153 -2.23 4.00 9.11
CA ASP A 153 -1.72 4.21 7.76
C ASP A 153 -2.63 3.55 6.72
N TRP A 154 -3.16 4.36 5.81
CA TRP A 154 -4.03 3.92 4.74
C TRP A 154 -3.26 3.77 3.43
N HIS A 155 -2.94 2.53 3.11
CA HIS A 155 -2.25 2.15 1.87
C HIS A 155 -3.25 1.69 0.83
N PHE A 156 -3.02 2.03 -0.43
CA PHE A 156 -3.84 1.58 -1.55
C PHE A 156 -2.96 0.87 -2.57
N ALA A 157 -3.36 -0.33 -2.99
CA ALA A 157 -2.65 -1.12 -3.98
C ALA A 157 -3.53 -1.37 -5.21
N CYS A 158 -2.89 -1.61 -6.36
CA CYS A 158 -3.54 -2.10 -7.57
C CYS A 158 -4.66 -1.16 -8.11
N ILE A 159 -4.50 0.16 -7.96
CA ILE A 159 -5.47 1.11 -8.52
C ILE A 159 -5.24 1.24 -10.03
N ASN A 160 -6.20 0.74 -10.81
CA ASN A 160 -6.12 0.79 -12.27
C ASN A 160 -6.67 2.12 -12.85
N ASN A 161 -7.64 2.74 -12.17
CA ASN A 161 -8.34 3.92 -12.67
C ASN A 161 -7.75 5.23 -12.10
N ARG A 162 -7.27 6.10 -12.99
CA ARG A 162 -6.72 7.41 -12.63
C ARG A 162 -7.71 8.31 -11.89
N TRP A 163 -9.00 8.24 -12.23
CA TRP A 163 -10.04 9.05 -11.57
C TRP A 163 -10.30 8.56 -10.15
N THR A 164 -10.27 7.24 -9.92
CA THR A 164 -10.31 6.66 -8.58
C THR A 164 -9.13 7.13 -7.73
N LYS A 165 -7.91 7.06 -8.28
CA LYS A 165 -6.72 7.58 -7.59
C LYS A 165 -6.87 9.06 -7.24
N ARG A 166 -7.31 9.89 -8.20
CA ARG A 166 -7.54 11.32 -7.97
C ARG A 166 -8.59 11.58 -6.90
N ALA A 167 -9.71 10.87 -6.91
CA ALA A 167 -10.77 11.01 -5.92
C ALA A 167 -10.25 10.69 -4.49
N LEU A 168 -9.47 9.62 -4.35
CA LEU A 168 -8.84 9.24 -3.08
C LEU A 168 -7.82 10.26 -2.61
N VAL A 169 -6.96 10.76 -3.51
CA VAL A 169 -6.00 11.83 -3.19
C VAL A 169 -6.73 13.10 -2.74
N SER A 170 -7.81 13.50 -3.42
CA SER A 170 -8.63 14.65 -3.01
C SER A 170 -9.34 14.45 -1.67
N ALA A 171 -9.59 13.21 -1.26
CA ALA A 171 -10.09 12.84 0.06
C ALA A 171 -9.00 12.81 1.16
N GLY A 172 -7.76 13.15 0.81
CA GLY A 172 -6.62 13.15 1.73
C GLY A 172 -6.02 11.76 1.97
N PHE A 173 -6.28 10.79 1.09
CA PHE A 173 -5.60 9.51 1.16
C PHE A 173 -4.24 9.55 0.45
N GLY A 174 -3.30 8.79 1.01
CA GLY A 174 -1.95 8.60 0.49
C GLY A 174 -1.07 9.82 0.37
N VAL A 175 -1.46 10.92 1.00
CA VAL A 175 -0.57 12.05 1.33
C VAL A 175 0.11 11.78 2.67
N LYS A 176 1.23 12.46 2.90
CA LYS A 176 1.90 12.42 4.20
C LYS A 176 1.03 13.16 5.23
N PRO A 177 0.97 12.72 6.49
CA PRO A 177 0.33 13.43 7.58
C PRO A 177 1.08 14.75 7.76
N ASP A 178 0.35 15.83 7.59
CA ASP A 178 0.87 17.18 7.76
C ASP A 178 1.05 17.44 9.26
N GLY A 179 2.30 17.62 9.71
CA GLY A 179 2.62 17.98 11.09
C GLY A 179 4.14 18.02 11.34
N GLU A 180 4.60 19.05 12.08
CA GLU A 180 6.03 19.29 12.37
C GLU A 180 6.72 18.12 13.12
N GLY A 181 5.97 17.22 13.75
CA GLY A 181 6.47 15.98 14.37
C GLY A 181 6.28 14.70 13.54
N ALA A 182 5.45 14.71 12.50
CA ALA A 182 5.07 13.51 11.75
C ALA A 182 6.12 13.11 10.68
N GLN A 183 7.03 14.00 10.34
CA GLN A 183 8.06 13.77 9.32
C GLN A 183 9.20 12.86 9.79
N HIS A 184 9.45 12.78 11.11
CA HIS A 184 10.64 12.12 11.68
C HIS A 184 10.50 10.59 11.87
N GLY A 185 9.31 10.02 11.60
CA GLY A 185 9.02 8.59 11.73
C GLY A 185 8.52 7.93 10.44
N TRP A 186 8.72 8.55 9.28
CA TRP A 186 8.18 8.06 8.01
C TRP A 186 9.29 7.60 7.05
N LYS A 187 9.16 6.40 6.47
CA LYS A 187 10.06 5.89 5.41
C LYS A 187 9.34 5.80 4.07
N SER A 188 9.72 6.66 3.13
CA SER A 188 9.07 6.71 1.81
C SER A 188 9.68 5.67 0.87
N ILE A 189 8.96 4.58 0.63
CA ILE A 189 9.36 3.53 -0.33
C ILE A 189 8.58 3.75 -1.63
N PHE A 190 9.29 3.86 -2.75
CA PHE A 190 8.69 4.06 -4.06
C PHE A 190 9.23 3.04 -5.07
N SER A 191 8.38 2.59 -5.98
CA SER A 191 8.77 1.75 -7.10
C SER A 191 9.38 2.61 -8.21
N VAL A 192 10.58 2.24 -8.66
CA VAL A 192 11.27 2.88 -9.79
C VAL A 192 11.42 1.84 -10.89
N ALA A 193 11.04 2.20 -12.11
CA ALA A 193 11.25 1.40 -13.31
C ALA A 193 12.34 2.04 -14.17
N GLU A 194 13.21 1.23 -14.77
CA GLU A 194 14.10 1.72 -15.81
C GLU A 194 13.28 2.10 -17.05
N ILE A 195 13.46 3.32 -17.58
CA ILE A 195 12.75 3.74 -18.78
C ILE A 195 13.37 3.02 -19.98
N GLY A 196 12.67 2.01 -20.49
CA GLY A 196 12.98 1.35 -21.76
C GLY A 196 12.68 2.27 -22.96
N GLY A 197 13.56 2.30 -23.96
CA GLY A 197 13.48 3.18 -25.14
C GLY A 197 14.66 2.99 -26.09
N GLN A 198 14.83 3.85 -27.09
CA GLN A 198 15.94 3.78 -28.06
C GLN A 198 17.32 3.80 -27.37
N ASP A 199 17.41 4.39 -26.17
CA ASP A 199 18.63 4.46 -25.34
C ASP A 199 18.71 3.40 -24.22
N SER A 200 17.79 2.43 -24.18
CA SER A 200 17.75 1.42 -23.10
C SER A 200 18.78 0.32 -23.26
N ALA A 201 19.17 -0.32 -22.15
CA ALA A 201 20.06 -1.49 -22.18
C ALA A 201 19.52 -2.62 -23.09
N ALA A 202 18.19 -2.77 -23.16
CA ALA A 202 17.53 -3.74 -24.04
C ALA A 202 17.59 -3.36 -25.53
N ALA A 203 17.50 -2.07 -25.88
CA ALA A 203 17.65 -1.60 -27.26
C ALA A 203 19.11 -1.74 -27.75
N LEU A 204 20.08 -1.44 -26.90
CA LEU A 204 21.51 -1.66 -27.19
C LEU A 204 21.87 -3.15 -27.32
N ALA A 205 21.22 -4.02 -26.53
CA ALA A 205 21.37 -5.48 -26.68
C ALA A 205 20.80 -5.99 -28.02
N ARG A 206 19.72 -5.37 -28.52
CA ARG A 206 19.21 -5.63 -29.88
C ARG A 206 20.19 -5.10 -30.93
N GLU A 207 20.73 -3.90 -30.75
CA GLU A 207 21.67 -3.32 -31.72
C GLU A 207 23.00 -4.10 -31.82
N THR A 208 23.49 -4.62 -30.69
CA THR A 208 24.69 -5.48 -30.65
C THR A 208 24.44 -6.90 -31.16
N SER A 209 23.20 -7.40 -31.15
CA SER A 209 22.86 -8.71 -31.73
C SER A 209 22.56 -8.67 -33.23
N TYR A 210 22.33 -7.49 -33.81
CA TYR A 210 22.00 -7.29 -35.22
C TYR A 210 23.13 -6.70 -36.08
N HIS A 211 24.37 -6.70 -35.58
CA HIS A 211 25.52 -6.29 -36.41
C HIS A 211 26.01 -7.42 -37.33
N ASP A 212 25.08 -8.09 -38.02
CA ASP A 212 25.35 -8.73 -39.30
C ASP A 212 24.16 -8.49 -40.25
N VAL A 213 24.45 -7.70 -41.29
CA VAL A 213 23.70 -7.48 -42.55
C VAL A 213 22.47 -6.53 -42.59
N VAL A 214 22.65 -5.45 -43.38
CA VAL A 214 21.72 -4.67 -44.24
C VAL A 214 21.29 -3.24 -43.79
N PRO A 215 21.41 -2.18 -44.64
CA PRO A 215 21.07 -0.79 -44.32
C PRO A 215 19.65 -0.31 -44.75
N ARG A 216 19.04 0.47 -43.84
CA ARG A 216 18.20 1.70 -43.95
C ARG A 216 17.06 1.79 -45.00
N HIS A 217 15.85 2.18 -44.54
CA HIS A 217 15.03 3.26 -45.15
C HIS A 217 14.01 3.80 -44.14
N THR A 218 13.88 5.13 -44.08
CA THR A 218 13.01 5.94 -43.21
C THR A 218 11.79 6.43 -43.97
N ASP A 219 10.61 6.46 -43.32
CA ASP A 219 9.52 7.39 -43.64
C ASP A 219 8.78 7.81 -42.35
N PRO A 220 8.41 9.10 -42.18
CA PRO A 220 7.75 9.60 -40.98
C PRO A 220 6.22 9.59 -41.15
N THR A 221 5.49 9.17 -40.11
CA THR A 221 4.05 9.46 -39.99
C THR A 221 3.75 10.03 -38.61
N GLU A 222 2.81 10.97 -38.62
CA GLU A 222 2.56 12.03 -37.64
C GLU A 222 1.90 11.47 -36.36
N GLU A 223 2.47 11.77 -35.19
CA GLU A 223 1.84 11.50 -33.88
C GLU A 223 1.40 12.81 -33.21
N GLU A 224 0.11 12.87 -32.86
CA GLU A 224 -0.52 13.94 -32.10
C GLU A 224 0.09 14.07 -30.69
N ALA A 225 0.43 15.31 -30.32
CA ALA A 225 1.09 15.64 -29.06
C ALA A 225 0.17 15.47 -27.83
N LEU A 226 0.47 14.49 -26.98
CA LEU A 226 -0.02 14.43 -25.60
C LEU A 226 0.75 15.44 -24.73
N ILE A 227 -0.01 16.37 -24.14
CA ILE A 227 0.46 17.44 -23.27
C ILE A 227 1.20 16.84 -22.06
N GLY A 228 2.52 17.03 -22.01
CA GLY A 228 3.38 16.60 -20.90
C GLY A 228 4.85 16.31 -21.24
N GLY A 229 5.30 16.53 -22.48
CA GLY A 229 6.67 16.26 -22.93
C GLY A 229 7.58 17.49 -22.88
N PHE A 230 8.78 17.31 -22.33
CA PHE A 230 9.89 18.26 -22.33
C PHE A 230 10.25 18.75 -23.74
N SER A 231 10.67 20.01 -23.84
CA SER A 231 11.13 20.65 -25.09
C SER A 231 12.22 19.82 -25.80
N PRO A 232 12.06 19.45 -27.10
CA PRO A 232 13.11 18.83 -27.86
C PRO A 232 14.01 19.93 -28.43
N GLY A 233 15.18 20.10 -27.84
CA GLY A 233 16.12 21.09 -28.35
C GLY A 233 17.36 21.27 -27.51
N GLN A 234 18.24 20.26 -27.45
CA GLN A 234 19.65 20.48 -27.16
C GLN A 234 20.51 19.59 -28.06
N SER A 235 21.34 20.26 -28.86
CA SER A 235 22.28 19.71 -29.82
C SER A 235 23.32 18.80 -29.16
N TYR A 236 23.61 17.67 -29.79
CA TYR A 236 24.62 16.70 -29.38
C TYR A 236 26.05 17.26 -29.51
N GLY A 237 26.60 17.76 -28.40
CA GLY A 237 28.05 17.77 -28.20
C GLY A 237 28.50 16.37 -27.77
N ALA A 238 29.62 15.88 -28.28
CA ALA A 238 30.16 14.56 -27.95
C ALA A 238 30.33 14.40 -26.42
N MET A 239 29.49 13.55 -25.81
CA MET A 239 29.47 13.31 -24.37
C MET A 239 30.59 12.34 -23.96
N SER A 240 31.10 12.51 -22.76
CA SER A 240 32.12 11.62 -22.20
C SER A 240 31.52 10.25 -21.83
N PRO A 241 32.31 9.15 -21.81
CA PRO A 241 31.81 7.81 -21.47
C PRO A 241 31.09 7.73 -20.11
N GLY A 242 31.47 8.57 -19.14
CA GLY A 242 30.83 8.62 -17.81
C GLY A 242 29.48 9.34 -17.78
N GLU A 243 29.18 10.21 -18.75
CA GLU A 243 27.86 10.85 -18.87
C GLU A 243 26.86 9.92 -19.56
N LEU A 244 27.34 9.06 -20.48
CA LEU A 244 26.56 8.00 -21.11
C LEU A 244 26.04 6.98 -20.07
N GLU A 245 26.88 6.61 -19.09
CA GLU A 245 26.46 5.74 -17.96
C GLU A 245 25.45 6.40 -17.02
N LYS A 246 25.49 7.72 -16.84
CA LYS A 246 24.48 8.45 -16.05
C LYS A 246 23.14 8.55 -16.78
N GLN A 247 23.14 8.66 -18.11
CA GLN A 247 21.92 8.55 -18.92
C GLN A 247 21.33 7.13 -18.89
N ARG A 248 22.18 6.09 -18.88
CA ARG A 248 21.79 4.67 -18.79
C ARG A 248 21.01 4.29 -17.51
N ARG A 249 21.00 5.13 -16.48
CA ARG A 249 20.29 4.88 -15.21
C ARG A 249 19.17 5.87 -14.95
N ARG A 250 18.50 6.37 -15.99
CA ARG A 250 17.29 7.18 -15.83
C ARG A 250 16.11 6.29 -15.46
N GLY A 251 15.98 6.01 -14.16
CA GLY A 251 14.78 5.40 -13.60
C GLY A 251 13.62 6.40 -13.56
N ALA A 252 12.45 6.00 -14.04
CA ALA A 252 11.18 6.69 -13.79
C ALA A 252 10.53 6.14 -12.53
N VAL A 253 9.98 7.02 -11.71
CA VAL A 253 9.10 6.59 -10.62
C VAL A 253 7.78 6.10 -11.22
N VAL A 254 7.33 4.91 -10.82
CA VAL A 254 6.10 4.30 -11.35
C VAL A 254 4.85 5.04 -10.86
N HIS A 255 4.93 5.65 -9.68
CA HIS A 255 3.88 6.50 -9.11
C HIS A 255 4.43 7.83 -8.61
N GLY A 256 3.58 8.86 -8.51
CA GLY A 256 4.01 10.19 -8.07
C GLY A 256 4.60 10.19 -6.66
N LEU A 257 5.70 10.93 -6.48
CA LEU A 257 6.42 11.09 -5.21
C LEU A 257 5.57 11.75 -4.11
N ASP A 258 4.58 12.55 -4.53
CA ASP A 258 3.69 13.26 -3.62
C ASP A 258 2.63 12.35 -2.98
N THR A 259 2.52 11.12 -3.47
CA THR A 259 1.50 10.15 -3.06
C THR A 259 2.10 8.82 -2.57
N PRO A 260 2.90 8.82 -1.49
CA PRO A 260 3.71 7.67 -1.04
C PRO A 260 2.94 6.43 -0.56
N LEU A 261 1.65 6.55 -0.23
CA LEU A 261 0.87 5.36 0.18
C LEU A 261 0.06 4.72 -0.95
N PHE A 262 0.32 5.11 -2.20
CA PHE A 262 -0.23 4.46 -3.38
C PHE A 262 0.80 3.54 -4.03
N HIS A 263 0.46 2.27 -4.12
CA HIS A 263 1.36 1.19 -4.48
C HIS A 263 0.90 0.50 -5.75
N VAL A 264 1.87 0.02 -6.52
CA VAL A 264 1.61 -0.73 -7.75
C VAL A 264 1.01 -2.09 -7.41
N ASP A 265 1.53 -2.73 -6.37
CA ASP A 265 1.14 -4.07 -5.94
C ASP A 265 1.04 -4.19 -4.41
N LEU A 266 0.49 -5.32 -3.94
CA LEU A 266 0.34 -5.57 -2.51
C LEU A 266 1.67 -5.78 -1.78
N THR A 267 2.70 -6.28 -2.49
CA THR A 267 4.01 -6.53 -1.88
C THR A 267 4.69 -5.21 -1.50
N SER A 268 4.72 -4.24 -2.43
CA SER A 268 5.24 -2.90 -2.17
C SER A 268 4.41 -2.18 -1.11
N ALA A 269 3.08 -2.33 -1.13
CA ALA A 269 2.22 -1.77 -0.10
C ALA A 269 2.55 -2.30 1.29
N LEU A 270 2.72 -3.61 1.42
CA LEU A 270 3.06 -4.25 2.68
C LEU A 270 4.46 -3.86 3.16
N GLN A 271 5.45 -3.88 2.28
CA GLN A 271 6.81 -3.46 2.62
C GLN A 271 6.86 -2.00 3.10
N SER A 272 6.14 -1.11 2.43
CA SER A 272 6.00 0.29 2.85
C SER A 272 5.30 0.41 4.20
N ALA A 273 4.23 -0.36 4.43
CA ALA A 273 3.51 -0.32 5.70
C ALA A 273 4.40 -0.81 6.86
N VAL A 274 5.10 -1.94 6.69
CA VAL A 274 6.03 -2.46 7.70
C VAL A 274 7.15 -1.46 7.99
N ALA A 275 7.77 -0.89 6.95
CA ALA A 275 8.83 0.09 7.12
C ALA A 275 8.39 1.36 7.87
N ASN A 276 7.15 1.81 7.65
CA ASN A 276 6.56 2.93 8.38
C ASN A 276 6.28 2.58 9.84
N VAL A 277 5.76 1.39 10.12
CA VAL A 277 5.51 0.93 11.49
C VAL A 277 6.81 0.83 12.28
N GLU A 278 7.85 0.24 11.69
CA GLU A 278 9.17 0.11 12.30
C GLU A 278 9.82 1.48 12.53
N ALA A 279 9.76 2.38 11.54
CA ALA A 279 10.30 3.73 11.69
C ALA A 279 9.63 4.51 12.83
N ARG A 280 8.31 4.34 13.02
CA ARG A 280 7.58 4.94 14.15
C ARG A 280 7.97 4.32 15.48
N SER A 281 8.17 2.99 15.55
CA SER A 281 8.60 2.34 16.78
C SER A 281 10.02 2.75 17.18
N ASP A 282 10.93 2.85 16.21
CA ASP A 282 12.30 3.28 16.44
C ASP A 282 12.34 4.72 16.95
N PHE A 283 11.59 5.62 16.32
CA PHE A 283 11.47 7.02 16.74
C PHE A 283 10.90 7.16 18.15
N ARG A 284 9.86 6.39 18.49
CA ARG A 284 9.27 6.38 19.84
C ARG A 284 10.24 5.88 20.90
N SER A 285 11.03 4.85 20.58
CA SER A 285 12.03 4.29 21.48
C SER A 285 13.16 5.29 21.73
N ALA A 286 13.63 5.96 20.67
CA ALA A 286 14.64 7.02 20.76
C ALA A 286 14.15 8.28 21.50
N ALA A 287 12.85 8.55 21.51
CA ALA A 287 12.27 9.67 22.25
C ALA A 287 12.02 9.37 23.74
N SER A 288 12.05 8.09 24.14
CA SER A 288 11.86 7.66 25.54
C SER A 288 13.17 7.47 26.32
N ASP A 289 14.32 7.44 25.64
CA ASP A 289 15.67 7.40 26.20
C ASP A 289 16.22 8.82 26.48
#